data_AF-A0A1W9Q4E7-F1
#
_entry.id   AF-A0A1W9Q4E7-F1
#
_cell.length_a   1.000
_cell.length_b   1.000
_cell.length_c   1.000
_cell.angle_alpha   90.00
_cell.angle_beta   90.00
_cell.angle_gamma   90.00
#
_symmetry.space_group_name_H-M   'P 1'
#
loop_
_entity.id
_entity.type
_entity.pdbx_description
1 polymer ?
#
loop_
_entity_poly.entity_id
_entity_poly.type
_entity_poly.pdbx_seq_one_letter_code
_entity_poly.pdbx_strand_id
1 'polypeptide(L)'
;MTERTAAVLKANFMGTDPNDQFDDLVDSISTIADEETQLQNIWVSEGGDDDNGDGSRLRPYASPHAGLAAVTGDGQAVILMPGVYSYASSIPWPTDYTDVLLTGLSAHNESTQLVHTGTATEVIDIDPTTAAGSANFSAYLANLDIEAPDGVDGVTIDNGNMTNGKKLIVTFRGVSFGSADDTTEMSVRWQHNDQHSAPIEMHMHGCGLGGNDIEGGVYIDPKSTDDVCEVNGMNFKAGITFGTATIASKSEFRNCIMKDNGGSGGQDTQVLRVIGCVSKTGTTWAAAALADFADNAAEALLSFS
;
A
#
# COMPACT_ATOMS: atom_id res chain seq x y z
N MET A 1 15.44 1.26 19.90
CA MET A 1 14.09 0.74 19.66
C MET A 1 13.60 0.08 20.94
N THR A 2 12.56 0.57 21.60
CA THR A 2 11.83 -0.28 22.54
C THR A 2 10.89 -1.14 21.72
N GLU A 3 10.87 -2.46 21.93
CA GLU A 3 9.96 -3.43 21.27
C GLU A 3 8.48 -3.00 21.28
N ARG A 4 8.12 -2.04 22.13
CA ARG A 4 6.79 -1.44 22.28
C ARG A 4 6.29 -0.66 21.07
N THR A 5 7.10 0.13 20.36
CA THR A 5 6.60 1.03 19.29
C THR A 5 6.20 0.25 18.04
N ALA A 6 7.05 -0.69 17.63
CA ALA A 6 6.71 -1.65 16.59
C ALA A 6 5.50 -2.51 16.99
N ALA A 7 5.35 -2.86 18.27
CA ALA A 7 4.19 -3.59 18.78
C ALA A 7 2.91 -2.74 18.79
N VAL A 8 2.96 -1.43 19.05
CA VAL A 8 1.79 -0.53 19.04
C VAL A 8 1.34 -0.24 17.62
N LEU A 9 2.27 0.09 16.71
CA LEU A 9 1.94 0.23 15.28
C LEU A 9 1.36 -1.09 14.76
N LYS A 10 2.00 -2.23 15.05
CA LYS A 10 1.47 -3.54 14.63
C LYS A 10 0.12 -3.87 15.27
N ALA A 11 -0.10 -3.59 16.55
CA ALA A 11 -1.36 -3.89 17.23
C ALA A 11 -2.53 -3.01 16.75
N ASN A 12 -2.28 -1.72 16.56
CA ASN A 12 -3.30 -0.77 16.10
C ASN A 12 -3.58 -0.90 14.60
N PHE A 13 -2.62 -1.38 13.81
CA PHE A 13 -2.81 -1.69 12.40
C PHE A 13 -3.42 -3.08 12.13
N MET A 14 -3.29 -4.04 13.06
CA MET A 14 -3.77 -5.42 12.87
C MET A 14 -5.02 -5.81 13.69
N GLY A 15 -5.67 -4.88 14.41
CA GLY A 15 -6.72 -5.17 15.41
C GLY A 15 -8.14 -4.62 15.18
N THR A 16 -9.05 -5.52 14.79
CA THR A 16 -10.49 -5.75 15.07
C THR A 16 -11.61 -4.70 15.25
N ASP A 17 -11.42 -3.38 15.40
CA ASP A 17 -12.60 -2.47 15.44
C ASP A 17 -12.55 -1.39 14.36
N PRO A 18 -13.47 -1.39 13.37
CA PRO A 18 -13.56 -0.34 12.36
C PRO A 18 -14.23 0.95 12.84
N ASN A 19 -14.95 0.95 13.98
CA ASN A 19 -15.76 2.09 14.42
C ASN A 19 -15.10 2.97 15.51
N ASP A 20 -13.93 2.58 16.03
CA ASP A 20 -13.18 3.33 17.06
C ASP A 20 -11.86 3.95 16.52
N GLN A 21 -11.56 3.75 15.23
CA GLN A 21 -10.21 3.99 14.69
C GLN A 21 -9.78 5.46 14.69
N PHE A 22 -10.71 6.41 14.75
CA PHE A 22 -10.38 7.83 14.72
C PHE A 22 -10.04 8.38 16.09
N ASP A 23 -10.80 7.97 17.12
CA ASP A 23 -10.53 8.34 18.51
C ASP A 23 -9.25 7.64 18.95
N ASP A 24 -9.11 6.34 18.66
CA ASP A 24 -7.89 5.57 18.94
C ASP A 24 -6.66 6.05 18.17
N LEU A 25 -6.78 6.54 16.93
CA LEU A 25 -5.64 7.08 16.18
C LEU A 25 -5.18 8.41 16.78
N VAL A 26 -6.11 9.31 17.10
CA VAL A 26 -5.78 10.58 17.74
C VAL A 26 -5.26 10.35 19.15
N ASP A 27 -5.83 9.41 19.91
CA ASP A 27 -5.40 9.05 21.26
C ASP A 27 -4.08 8.29 21.25
N SER A 28 -3.83 7.40 20.28
CA SER A 28 -2.53 6.73 20.11
C SER A 28 -1.45 7.70 19.68
N ILE A 29 -1.75 8.62 18.76
CA ILE A 29 -0.84 9.71 18.38
C ILE A 29 -0.57 10.63 19.59
N SER A 30 -1.57 10.86 20.45
CA SER A 30 -1.41 11.68 21.66
C SER A 30 -0.63 10.95 22.78
N THR A 31 -0.87 9.65 23.00
CA THR A 31 -0.17 8.85 24.02
C THR A 31 1.26 8.50 23.62
N ILE A 32 1.57 8.45 22.32
CA ILE A 32 2.95 8.35 21.82
C ILE A 32 3.74 9.64 22.07
N ALA A 33 3.08 10.79 22.15
CA ALA A 33 3.75 12.09 22.34
C ALA A 33 4.26 12.34 23.77
N ASP A 34 3.82 11.56 24.76
CA ASP A 34 4.07 11.83 26.19
C ASP A 34 5.24 11.04 26.82
N GLU A 35 5.82 10.03 26.15
CA GLU A 35 7.02 9.30 26.64
C GLU A 35 8.24 9.55 25.75
N GLU A 36 9.02 10.60 26.06
CA GLU A 36 10.44 10.94 25.75
C GLU A 36 11.21 10.33 24.55
N THR A 37 10.51 9.84 23.53
CA THR A 37 10.97 9.56 22.17
C THR A 37 9.89 10.14 21.29
N GLN A 38 9.91 11.47 21.10
CA GLN A 38 8.99 12.14 20.19
C GLN A 38 9.14 11.52 18.81
N LEU A 39 8.20 10.66 18.43
CA LEU A 39 7.85 10.49 17.03
C LEU A 39 7.39 11.87 16.57
N GLN A 40 8.30 12.60 15.91
CA GLN A 40 7.94 13.87 15.30
C GLN A 40 6.99 13.57 14.14
N ASN A 41 5.71 13.77 14.39
CA ASN A 41 4.71 13.78 13.33
C ASN A 41 5.00 14.98 12.43
N ILE A 42 5.11 14.73 11.14
CA ILE A 42 5.31 15.73 10.10
C ILE A 42 3.95 16.03 9.49
N TRP A 43 3.48 17.26 9.65
CA TRP A 43 2.17 17.71 9.19
C TRP A 43 2.26 18.31 7.79
N VAL A 44 1.32 17.91 6.94
CA VAL A 44 1.15 18.39 5.57
C VAL A 44 -0.27 18.96 5.41
N SER A 45 -0.39 20.07 4.69
CA SER A 45 -1.64 20.76 4.40
C SER A 45 -1.61 21.44 3.05
N GLU A 46 -2.69 21.42 2.28
CA GLU A 46 -2.79 22.18 1.02
C GLU A 46 -2.47 23.68 1.20
N GLY A 47 -2.77 24.26 2.37
CA GLY A 47 -2.46 25.65 2.72
C GLY A 47 -1.10 25.87 3.42
N GLY A 48 -0.25 24.83 3.46
CA GLY A 48 1.09 24.88 4.06
C GLY A 48 2.09 25.65 3.21
N ASP A 49 3.38 25.51 3.54
CA ASP A 49 4.48 26.15 2.82
C ASP A 49 5.65 25.17 2.71
N ASP A 50 6.09 24.82 1.49
CA ASP A 50 7.22 23.89 1.31
C ASP A 50 8.58 24.57 1.50
N ASP A 51 8.67 25.90 1.34
CA ASP A 51 9.90 26.66 1.51
C ASP A 51 10.12 27.06 2.98
N ASN A 52 9.03 27.36 3.69
CA ASN A 52 9.06 27.86 5.08
C ASN A 52 8.32 26.98 6.08
N GLY A 53 7.72 25.87 5.69
CA GLY A 53 7.16 24.88 6.61
C GLY A 53 8.25 24.20 7.42
N ASP A 54 7.92 23.81 8.65
CA ASP A 54 8.81 23.03 9.52
C ASP A 54 8.19 21.68 9.89
N GLY A 55 7.11 21.29 9.22
CA GLY A 55 6.37 20.06 9.48
C GLY A 55 5.59 20.09 10.79
N SER A 56 5.56 21.19 11.54
CA SER A 56 4.69 21.33 12.70
C SER A 56 3.24 21.57 12.28
N ARG A 57 2.29 21.29 13.18
CA ARG A 57 0.87 21.55 12.94
C ARG A 57 0.54 23.04 12.71
N LEU A 58 1.39 23.94 13.20
CA LEU A 58 1.23 25.39 13.02
C LEU A 58 1.87 25.92 11.73
N ARG A 59 2.89 25.21 11.22
CA ARG A 59 3.62 25.55 9.99
C ARG A 59 3.85 24.27 9.16
N PRO A 60 2.76 23.63 8.69
CA PRO A 60 2.86 22.38 7.95
C PRO A 60 3.53 22.61 6.60
N TYR A 61 4.07 21.54 6.04
CA TYR A 61 4.48 21.53 4.63
C TYR A 61 3.24 21.64 3.72
N ALA A 62 3.41 22.19 2.53
CA ALA A 62 2.35 22.30 1.53
C ALA A 62 2.09 20.96 0.83
N SER A 63 3.13 20.16 0.63
CA SER A 63 3.06 18.93 -0.17
C SER A 63 3.50 17.66 0.60
N PRO A 64 2.97 16.48 0.21
CA PRO A 64 3.45 15.20 0.70
C PRO A 64 4.92 14.94 0.35
N HIS A 65 5.38 15.45 -0.80
CA HIS A 65 6.79 15.37 -1.23
C HIS A 65 7.71 16.03 -0.20
N ALA A 66 7.42 17.27 0.21
CA ALA A 66 8.20 17.97 1.22
C ALA A 66 8.07 17.30 2.61
N GLY A 67 6.88 16.80 2.95
CA GLY A 67 6.66 16.06 4.19
C GLY A 67 7.50 14.79 4.30
N LEU A 68 7.55 13.98 3.24
CA LEU A 68 8.37 12.77 3.18
C LEU A 68 9.87 13.08 3.13
N ALA A 69 10.27 14.15 2.43
CA ALA A 69 11.66 14.61 2.41
C ALA A 69 12.16 15.12 3.78
N ALA A 70 11.24 15.52 4.67
CA ALA A 70 11.55 15.96 6.04
C ALA A 70 11.71 14.80 7.04
N VAL A 71 11.47 13.55 6.62
CA VAL A 71 11.73 12.37 7.44
C VAL A 71 13.23 12.27 7.73
N THR A 72 13.57 12.13 9.01
CA THR A 72 14.94 12.12 9.54
C THR A 72 15.21 10.94 10.49
N GLY A 73 14.23 10.05 10.66
CA GLY A 73 14.38 8.86 11.49
C GLY A 73 13.32 7.80 11.21
N ASP A 74 13.63 6.57 11.62
CA ASP A 74 12.72 5.43 11.51
C ASP A 74 11.42 5.66 12.30
N GLY A 75 10.31 5.13 11.80
CA GLY A 75 9.01 5.13 12.49
C GLY A 75 8.25 6.46 12.44
N GLN A 76 8.76 7.48 11.75
CA GLN A 76 8.08 8.77 11.66
C GLN A 76 6.81 8.71 10.80
N ALA A 77 5.83 9.53 11.17
CA ALA A 77 4.56 9.65 10.46
C ALA A 77 4.45 10.99 9.75
N VAL A 78 4.11 10.96 8.47
CA VAL A 78 3.70 12.11 7.65
C VAL A 78 2.17 12.11 7.58
N ILE A 79 1.56 13.12 8.19
CA ILE A 79 0.11 13.24 8.37
C ILE A 79 -0.43 14.34 7.47
N LEU A 80 -1.27 13.96 6.52
CA LEU A 80 -1.91 14.86 5.57
C LEU A 80 -3.24 15.33 6.15
N MET A 81 -3.43 16.64 6.26
CA MET A 81 -4.75 17.20 6.54
C MET A 81 -5.68 17.01 5.32
N PRO A 82 -7.01 17.01 5.53
CA PRO A 82 -7.94 16.89 4.42
C PRO A 82 -7.67 17.94 3.34
N GLY A 83 -7.69 17.53 2.09
CA GLY A 83 -7.35 18.34 0.93
C GLY A 83 -7.05 17.51 -0.31
N VAL A 84 -6.83 18.21 -1.43
CA VAL A 84 -6.41 17.61 -2.70
C VAL A 84 -4.99 18.06 -2.99
N TYR A 85 -4.07 17.10 -3.05
CA TYR A 85 -2.65 17.33 -3.27
C TYR A 85 -2.28 16.94 -4.69
N SER A 86 -2.17 17.94 -5.56
CA SER A 86 -1.74 17.75 -6.95
C SER A 86 -0.23 17.79 -7.11
N TYR A 87 0.33 16.87 -7.90
CA TYR A 87 1.75 16.82 -8.20
C TYR A 87 1.99 16.49 -9.67
N ALA A 88 3.11 16.97 -10.21
CA ALA A 88 3.50 16.75 -11.61
C ALA A 88 4.64 15.72 -11.77
N SER A 89 5.23 15.31 -10.66
CA SER A 89 6.32 14.34 -10.57
C SER A 89 5.96 13.29 -9.54
N SER A 90 6.56 12.10 -9.64
CA SER A 90 6.46 11.05 -8.62
C SER A 90 6.86 11.59 -7.24
N ILE A 91 6.21 11.06 -6.21
CA ILE A 91 6.52 11.30 -4.79
C ILE A 91 7.50 10.21 -4.34
N PRO A 92 8.80 10.53 -4.18
CA PRO A 92 9.77 9.53 -3.76
C PRO A 92 9.57 9.18 -2.28
N TRP A 93 9.64 7.89 -1.98
CA TRP A 93 9.65 7.41 -0.60
C TRP A 93 11.02 7.64 0.06
N PRO A 94 11.10 8.02 1.35
CA PRO A 94 12.38 8.16 2.04
C PRO A 94 13.08 6.81 2.16
N THR A 95 14.26 6.69 1.54
CA THR A 95 14.96 5.39 1.40
C THR A 95 15.94 5.08 2.53
N ASP A 96 16.35 6.10 3.29
CA ASP A 96 17.30 5.97 4.40
C ASP A 96 16.64 5.55 5.73
N TYR A 97 15.30 5.53 5.79
CA TYR A 97 14.52 5.31 7.02
C TYR A 97 13.44 4.24 6.81
N THR A 98 13.27 3.37 7.80
CA THR A 98 12.23 2.32 7.79
C THR A 98 11.04 2.69 8.67
N ASP A 99 9.95 1.95 8.51
CA ASP A 99 8.73 2.05 9.30
C ASP A 99 8.03 3.41 9.16
N VAL A 100 8.25 4.09 8.04
CA VAL A 100 7.63 5.39 7.74
C VAL A 100 6.15 5.20 7.43
N LEU A 101 5.30 6.07 7.98
CA LEU A 101 3.87 6.09 7.73
C LEU A 101 3.47 7.35 6.95
N LEU A 102 2.84 7.19 5.80
CA LEU A 102 2.11 8.25 5.11
C LEU A 102 0.62 8.05 5.35
N THR A 103 -0.06 9.01 5.97
CA THR A 103 -1.49 8.85 6.25
C THR A 103 -2.31 10.12 6.08
N GLY A 104 -3.52 9.97 5.54
CA GLY A 104 -4.54 11.00 5.63
C GLY A 104 -5.13 11.05 7.04
N LEU A 105 -5.37 12.26 7.54
CA LEU A 105 -5.98 12.48 8.85
C LEU A 105 -7.43 11.99 8.88
N SER A 106 -8.07 11.85 7.72
CA SER A 106 -9.46 11.46 7.64
C SER A 106 -9.63 10.02 7.19
N ALA A 107 -10.26 9.19 8.03
CA ALA A 107 -10.73 7.88 7.63
C ALA A 107 -11.76 8.05 6.51
N HIS A 108 -11.42 7.53 5.33
CA HIS A 108 -12.23 7.38 4.12
C HIS A 108 -12.09 8.45 3.02
N ASN A 109 -11.90 7.88 1.83
CA ASN A 109 -12.38 8.18 0.48
C ASN A 109 -12.69 9.67 0.24
N GLU A 110 -11.86 10.31 -0.58
CA GLU A 110 -11.97 11.68 -1.06
C GLU A 110 -11.53 12.80 -0.11
N SER A 111 -11.42 12.55 1.20
CA SER A 111 -11.04 13.63 2.12
C SER A 111 -9.57 14.03 2.02
N THR A 112 -8.68 13.08 1.69
CA THR A 112 -7.25 13.30 1.46
C THR A 112 -6.86 12.63 0.14
N GLN A 113 -6.82 13.41 -0.93
CA GLN A 113 -6.57 12.92 -2.28
C GLN A 113 -5.15 13.25 -2.75
N LEU A 114 -4.48 12.28 -3.34
CA LEU A 114 -3.22 12.43 -4.05
C LEU A 114 -3.52 12.35 -5.54
N VAL A 115 -3.47 13.48 -6.25
CA VAL A 115 -3.84 13.55 -7.67
C VAL A 115 -2.62 13.80 -8.54
N HIS A 116 -2.32 12.90 -9.46
CA HIS A 116 -1.24 13.12 -10.40
C HIS A 116 -1.70 13.92 -11.61
N THR A 117 -0.90 14.92 -11.97
CA THR A 117 -1.21 15.89 -13.04
C THR A 117 -0.09 15.99 -14.07
N GLY A 118 0.94 15.16 -13.93
CA GLY A 118 2.19 15.30 -14.67
C GLY A 118 2.48 14.18 -15.65
N THR A 119 3.78 13.94 -15.85
CA THR A 119 4.30 12.98 -16.84
C THR A 119 5.11 11.84 -16.22
N ALA A 120 5.24 11.82 -14.89
CA ALA A 120 5.81 10.65 -14.21
C ALA A 120 4.92 9.43 -14.46
N THR A 121 5.55 8.25 -14.46
CA THR A 121 4.90 6.96 -14.69
C THR A 121 4.23 6.40 -13.45
N GLU A 122 4.42 7.03 -12.29
CA GLU A 122 3.81 6.64 -11.03
C GLU A 122 3.51 7.83 -10.13
N VAL A 123 2.58 7.65 -9.19
CA VAL A 123 2.25 8.64 -8.14
C VAL A 123 3.25 8.57 -6.99
N ILE A 124 3.43 7.39 -6.41
CA ILE A 124 4.39 7.13 -5.32
C ILE A 124 5.35 6.04 -5.77
N ASP A 125 6.64 6.28 -5.55
CA ASP A 125 7.72 5.34 -5.82
C ASP A 125 8.39 4.89 -4.51
N ILE A 126 8.26 3.61 -4.19
CA ILE A 126 8.88 2.96 -3.03
C ILE A 126 10.02 2.07 -3.53
N ASP A 127 11.21 2.65 -3.60
CA ASP A 127 12.45 2.01 -4.06
C ASP A 127 13.59 2.22 -3.05
N PRO A 128 13.60 1.50 -1.91
CA PRO A 128 14.58 1.70 -0.87
C PRO A 128 15.99 1.28 -1.30
N THR A 129 16.95 2.19 -1.13
CA THR A 129 18.37 1.87 -1.22
C THR A 129 18.84 1.27 0.10
N THR A 130 19.53 0.13 0.07
CA THR A 130 19.96 -0.56 1.31
C THR A 130 21.16 0.08 2.02
N ALA A 131 21.22 1.40 2.05
CA ALA A 131 22.33 2.16 2.60
C ALA A 131 22.35 2.31 4.14
N ALA A 132 21.71 1.43 4.93
CA ALA A 132 21.97 1.40 6.38
C ALA A 132 21.62 0.06 7.07
N GLY A 133 22.66 -0.68 7.47
CA GLY A 133 22.68 -1.43 8.74
C GLY A 133 21.47 -2.28 9.15
N SER A 134 21.37 -3.49 8.59
CA SER A 134 20.83 -4.70 9.25
C SER A 134 19.31 -4.96 9.38
N ALA A 135 18.40 -4.05 9.05
CA ALA A 135 16.94 -4.30 9.16
C ALA A 135 16.23 -4.57 7.81
N ASN A 136 15.01 -5.13 7.88
CA ASN A 136 14.05 -5.07 6.76
C ASN A 136 13.62 -3.62 6.54
N PHE A 137 13.14 -3.30 5.35
CA PHE A 137 12.53 -2.00 5.05
C PHE A 137 11.01 -2.13 5.13
N SER A 138 10.34 -1.23 5.85
CA SER A 138 8.88 -1.18 5.91
C SER A 138 8.34 0.20 5.51
N ALA A 139 7.27 0.21 4.72
CA ALA A 139 6.50 1.38 4.34
C ALA A 139 5.01 1.18 4.65
N TYR A 140 4.36 2.22 5.18
CA TYR A 140 2.94 2.18 5.55
C TYR A 140 2.18 3.31 4.86
N LEU A 141 1.10 2.97 4.16
CA LEU A 141 0.17 3.93 3.56
C LEU A 141 -1.21 3.71 4.16
N ALA A 142 -1.85 4.78 4.67
CA ALA A 142 -3.15 4.64 5.29
C ALA A 142 -4.10 5.82 5.08
N ASN A 143 -5.39 5.54 4.90
CA ASN A 143 -6.44 6.56 4.77
C ASN A 143 -6.14 7.59 3.66
N LEU A 144 -5.73 7.08 2.49
CA LEU A 144 -5.40 7.89 1.32
C LEU A 144 -6.29 7.51 0.16
N ASP A 145 -6.58 8.50 -0.67
CA ASP A 145 -7.20 8.30 -1.97
C ASP A 145 -6.20 8.68 -3.05
N ILE A 146 -5.77 7.70 -3.86
CA ILE A 146 -4.71 7.87 -4.85
C ILE A 146 -5.33 7.86 -6.23
N GLU A 147 -5.27 9.01 -6.91
CA GLU A 147 -5.86 9.23 -8.22
C GLU A 147 -4.75 9.34 -9.27
N ALA A 148 -4.64 8.29 -10.10
CA ALA A 148 -3.68 8.22 -11.19
C ALA A 148 -4.39 8.38 -12.54
N PRO A 149 -3.91 9.26 -13.45
CA PRO A 149 -4.43 9.33 -14.81
C PRO A 149 -3.97 8.13 -15.66
N ASP A 150 -4.56 7.98 -16.84
CA ASP A 150 -4.27 6.87 -17.75
C ASP A 150 -2.77 6.68 -18.01
N GLY A 151 -2.32 5.43 -17.94
CA GLY A 151 -0.93 5.05 -18.15
C GLY A 151 0.03 5.43 -17.01
N VAL A 152 -0.48 5.88 -15.86
CA VAL A 152 0.29 6.16 -14.64
C VAL A 152 -0.08 5.15 -13.58
N ASP A 153 0.93 4.57 -12.93
CA ASP A 153 0.71 3.67 -11.82
C ASP A 153 0.39 4.45 -10.54
N GLY A 154 -0.47 3.93 -9.68
CA GLY A 154 -0.69 4.53 -8.35
C GLY A 154 0.57 4.38 -7.49
N VAL A 155 0.88 3.17 -7.04
CA VAL A 155 2.07 2.92 -6.23
C VAL A 155 2.96 1.90 -6.92
N THR A 156 4.22 2.27 -7.14
CA THR A 156 5.27 1.34 -7.57
C THR A 156 6.06 0.91 -6.34
N ILE A 157 6.23 -0.41 -6.22
CA ILE A 157 7.02 -1.08 -5.18
C ILE A 157 8.15 -1.80 -5.88
N ASP A 158 9.37 -1.32 -5.69
CA ASP A 158 10.59 -1.87 -6.28
C ASP A 158 11.61 -2.18 -5.17
N ASN A 159 12.28 -3.33 -5.26
CA ASN A 159 13.31 -3.76 -4.33
C ASN A 159 14.71 -3.82 -4.96
N GLY A 160 14.92 -3.25 -6.14
CA GLY A 160 16.17 -3.42 -6.89
C GLY A 160 17.40 -2.83 -6.28
N ASN A 161 17.21 -1.78 -5.50
CA ASN A 161 18.30 -1.17 -4.76
C ASN A 161 18.52 -1.85 -3.39
N MET A 162 17.81 -2.96 -3.12
CA MET A 162 17.99 -3.74 -1.91
C MET A 162 19.03 -4.84 -2.03
N THR A 163 19.87 -4.93 -1.00
CA THR A 163 20.86 -5.98 -0.82
C THR A 163 20.19 -7.28 -0.38
N ASN A 164 20.70 -8.42 -0.88
CA ASN A 164 20.25 -9.77 -0.54
C ASN A 164 20.08 -10.01 0.98
N GLY A 165 19.00 -10.69 1.33
CA GLY A 165 18.72 -11.14 2.70
C GLY A 165 17.94 -10.16 3.57
N LYS A 166 17.42 -9.07 2.98
CA LYS A 166 16.46 -8.13 3.58
C LYS A 166 15.10 -8.28 2.93
N LYS A 167 14.04 -7.81 3.59
CA LYS A 167 12.70 -7.76 3.01
C LYS A 167 12.23 -6.32 2.81
N LEU A 168 11.44 -6.10 1.77
CA LEU A 168 10.62 -4.89 1.58
C LEU A 168 9.20 -5.23 2.01
N ILE A 169 8.70 -4.56 3.03
CA ILE A 169 7.36 -4.76 3.58
C ILE A 169 6.54 -3.51 3.26
N VAL A 170 5.45 -3.63 2.51
CA VAL A 170 4.57 -2.51 2.21
C VAL A 170 3.17 -2.83 2.70
N THR A 171 2.62 -1.95 3.53
CA THR A 171 1.27 -2.13 4.09
C THR A 171 0.35 -0.99 3.68
N PHE A 172 -0.78 -1.34 3.09
CA PHE A 172 -1.88 -0.45 2.75
C PHE A 172 -3.04 -0.67 3.71
N ARG A 173 -3.58 0.40 4.31
CA ARG A 173 -4.76 0.32 5.17
C ARG A 173 -5.76 1.42 4.85
N GLY A 174 -6.96 1.07 4.40
CA GLY A 174 -7.94 2.09 4.04
C GLY A 174 -7.47 3.01 2.92
N VAL A 175 -6.71 2.45 1.96
CA VAL A 175 -6.24 3.16 0.78
C VAL A 175 -7.16 2.80 -0.39
N SER A 176 -7.69 3.82 -1.06
CA SER A 176 -8.39 3.68 -2.34
C SER A 176 -7.47 4.11 -3.48
N PHE A 177 -7.70 3.51 -4.65
CA PHE A 177 -7.01 3.87 -5.87
C PHE A 177 -8.05 4.13 -6.95
N GLY A 178 -8.20 5.40 -7.32
CA GLY A 178 -9.02 5.81 -8.44
C GLY A 178 -8.22 5.86 -9.75
N SER A 179 -8.90 5.60 -10.85
CA SER A 179 -8.36 5.75 -12.21
C SER A 179 -9.44 6.30 -13.12
N ALA A 180 -9.06 7.17 -14.06
CA ALA A 180 -10.04 7.73 -15.00
C ALA A 180 -10.67 6.65 -15.90
N ASP A 181 -9.96 5.56 -16.19
CA ASP A 181 -10.42 4.45 -17.03
C ASP A 181 -10.09 3.05 -16.44
N ASP A 182 -11.10 2.29 -16.01
CA ASP A 182 -11.01 0.99 -15.28
C ASP A 182 -10.23 -0.18 -15.98
N THR A 183 -9.41 0.02 -17.03
CA THR A 183 -8.94 -1.10 -17.89
C THR A 183 -7.46 -1.18 -18.28
N THR A 184 -6.64 -0.15 -18.11
CA THR A 184 -5.22 -0.20 -18.53
C THR A 184 -4.19 0.17 -17.47
N GLU A 185 -4.60 0.77 -16.36
CA GLU A 185 -3.67 1.24 -15.33
C GLU A 185 -3.40 0.21 -14.25
N MET A 186 -2.21 0.30 -13.63
CA MET A 186 -1.92 -0.42 -12.40
C MET A 186 -2.09 0.52 -11.20
N SER A 187 -3.09 0.30 -10.37
CA SER A 187 -3.18 0.99 -9.09
C SER A 187 -1.99 0.64 -8.18
N VAL A 188 -1.54 -0.61 -8.23
CA VAL A 188 -0.35 -1.06 -7.52
C VAL A 188 0.49 -1.93 -8.45
N ARG A 189 1.77 -1.56 -8.60
CA ARG A 189 2.77 -2.33 -9.33
C ARG A 189 3.85 -2.80 -8.38
N TRP A 190 3.92 -4.11 -8.19
CA TRP A 190 5.06 -4.76 -7.55
C TRP A 190 6.02 -5.27 -8.63
N GLN A 191 7.20 -4.66 -8.68
CA GLN A 191 8.27 -4.98 -9.60
C GLN A 191 9.51 -5.53 -8.88
N HIS A 192 10.13 -6.55 -9.48
CA HIS A 192 11.49 -7.01 -9.16
C HIS A 192 12.35 -6.82 -10.41
N ASN A 193 13.47 -6.12 -10.31
CA ASN A 193 14.42 -5.81 -11.39
C ASN A 193 15.70 -6.67 -11.30
N ASP A 194 15.50 -7.98 -11.09
CA ASP A 194 16.45 -9.08 -11.28
C ASP A 194 17.62 -9.31 -10.29
N GLN A 195 17.89 -10.62 -10.12
CA GLN A 195 18.93 -11.36 -9.34
C GLN A 195 19.18 -11.08 -7.85
N HIS A 196 18.66 -10.00 -7.27
CA HIS A 196 18.95 -9.66 -5.89
C HIS A 196 17.71 -9.78 -4.99
N SER A 197 17.49 -11.02 -4.54
CA SER A 197 16.29 -11.56 -3.89
C SER A 197 16.04 -11.01 -2.47
N ALA A 198 15.78 -9.72 -2.34
CA ALA A 198 15.08 -9.21 -1.18
C ALA A 198 13.60 -9.55 -1.31
N PRO A 199 13.00 -10.41 -0.48
CA PRO A 199 11.58 -10.71 -0.61
C PRO A 199 10.72 -9.45 -0.45
N ILE A 200 9.67 -9.33 -1.24
CA ILE A 200 8.65 -8.30 -1.05
C ILE A 200 7.45 -8.94 -0.33
N GLU A 201 7.01 -8.30 0.76
CA GLU A 201 5.78 -8.63 1.49
C GLU A 201 4.80 -7.46 1.35
N MET A 202 3.73 -7.67 0.60
CA MET A 202 2.66 -6.70 0.43
C MET A 202 1.44 -7.10 1.26
N HIS A 203 0.95 -6.18 2.10
CA HIS A 203 -0.25 -6.35 2.89
C HIS A 203 -1.27 -5.27 2.54
N MET A 204 -2.48 -5.65 2.13
CA MET A 204 -3.56 -4.73 1.81
C MET A 204 -4.78 -5.00 2.68
N HIS A 205 -5.20 -4.01 3.44
CA HIS A 205 -6.30 -4.12 4.39
C HIS A 205 -7.37 -3.08 4.10
N GLY A 206 -8.53 -3.56 3.67
CA GLY A 206 -9.73 -2.76 3.62
C GLY A 206 -10.24 -2.44 5.03
N CYS A 207 -10.79 -1.26 5.21
CA CYS A 207 -11.33 -0.77 6.47
C CYS A 207 -12.77 -1.24 6.79
N GLY A 208 -13.36 -2.16 6.00
CA GLY A 208 -14.66 -2.79 6.31
C GLY A 208 -15.92 -1.91 6.16
N LEU A 209 -15.78 -0.60 5.88
CA LEU A 209 -16.89 0.37 5.83
C LEU A 209 -17.27 0.85 4.42
N GLY A 210 -16.75 0.21 3.37
CA GLY A 210 -17.01 0.58 1.97
C GLY A 210 -16.03 1.60 1.39
N GLY A 211 -15.71 1.45 0.11
CA GLY A 211 -14.83 2.35 -0.65
C GLY A 211 -13.33 2.09 -0.58
N ASN A 212 -12.91 0.86 -0.25
CA ASN A 212 -11.55 0.38 -0.58
C ASN A 212 -11.56 -0.19 -2.01
N ASP A 213 -11.96 0.66 -2.94
CA ASP A 213 -12.00 0.32 -4.34
C ASP A 213 -10.59 0.52 -4.91
N ILE A 214 -10.13 -0.51 -5.61
CA ILE A 214 -8.97 -0.43 -6.48
C ILE A 214 -9.53 -0.46 -7.89
N GLU A 215 -9.61 0.71 -8.51
CA GLU A 215 -10.18 0.86 -9.85
C GLU A 215 -9.24 0.25 -10.91
N GLY A 216 -7.97 0.62 -10.87
CA GLY A 216 -6.91 0.01 -11.68
C GLY A 216 -6.52 -1.41 -11.23
N GLY A 217 -5.65 -2.05 -12.00
CA GLY A 217 -5.19 -3.40 -11.73
C GLY A 217 -4.19 -3.46 -10.58
N VAL A 218 -3.96 -4.65 -10.05
CA VAL A 218 -2.79 -4.94 -9.19
C VAL A 218 -1.85 -5.91 -9.90
N TYR A 219 -0.61 -5.51 -10.10
CA TYR A 219 0.42 -6.31 -10.77
C TYR A 219 1.40 -6.85 -9.73
N ILE A 220 1.62 -8.16 -9.74
CA ILE A 220 2.49 -8.86 -8.80
C ILE A 220 3.49 -9.69 -9.60
N ASP A 221 4.77 -9.30 -9.63
CA ASP A 221 5.83 -10.08 -10.28
C ASP A 221 6.76 -10.75 -9.27
N PRO A 222 6.38 -11.91 -8.69
CA PRO A 222 7.17 -12.54 -7.64
C PRO A 222 8.48 -13.09 -8.19
N LYS A 223 9.62 -12.80 -7.55
CA LYS A 223 10.93 -13.36 -7.90
C LYS A 223 11.63 -14.09 -6.73
N SER A 224 10.96 -14.26 -5.60
CA SER A 224 11.44 -15.00 -4.43
C SER A 224 10.37 -15.95 -3.90
N THR A 225 10.78 -17.10 -3.36
CA THR A 225 9.84 -18.02 -2.69
C THR A 225 9.32 -17.47 -1.36
N ASP A 226 10.00 -16.46 -0.84
CA ASP A 226 9.62 -15.77 0.39
C ASP A 226 8.74 -14.53 0.10
N ASP A 227 8.39 -14.29 -1.17
CA ASP A 227 7.46 -13.22 -1.55
C ASP A 227 6.05 -13.51 -1.04
N VAL A 228 5.42 -12.51 -0.44
CA VAL A 228 4.09 -12.61 0.17
C VAL A 228 3.18 -11.49 -0.35
N CYS A 229 1.98 -11.85 -0.77
CA CYS A 229 0.87 -10.93 -1.00
C CYS A 229 -0.30 -11.34 -0.11
N GLU A 230 -0.73 -10.49 0.81
CA GLU A 230 -1.90 -10.72 1.65
C GLU A 230 -2.89 -9.58 1.51
N VAL A 231 -4.10 -9.89 1.07
CA VAL A 231 -5.17 -8.91 0.86
C VAL A 231 -6.39 -9.32 1.66
N ASN A 232 -6.96 -8.39 2.41
CA ASN A 232 -8.20 -8.60 3.15
C ASN A 232 -9.18 -7.44 2.95
N GLY A 233 -10.41 -7.74 2.52
CA GLY A 233 -11.50 -6.76 2.50
C GLY A 233 -11.42 -5.68 1.40
N MET A 234 -10.73 -5.96 0.28
CA MET A 234 -10.59 -5.03 -0.85
C MET A 234 -11.57 -5.32 -1.99
N ASN A 235 -11.92 -4.31 -2.79
CA ASN A 235 -12.71 -4.46 -4.02
C ASN A 235 -11.87 -4.09 -5.25
N PHE A 236 -11.44 -5.09 -6.00
CA PHE A 236 -10.67 -4.94 -7.23
C PHE A 236 -11.62 -4.80 -8.43
N LYS A 237 -11.57 -3.67 -9.15
CA LYS A 237 -12.41 -3.46 -10.35
C LYS A 237 -11.76 -3.96 -11.63
N ALA A 238 -10.46 -3.73 -11.82
CA ALA A 238 -9.70 -4.21 -12.98
C ALA A 238 -8.97 -5.56 -12.75
N GLY A 239 -9.17 -6.18 -11.59
CA GLY A 239 -8.60 -7.49 -11.26
C GLY A 239 -7.13 -7.46 -10.84
N ILE A 240 -6.49 -8.64 -10.90
CA ILE A 240 -5.11 -8.86 -10.46
C ILE A 240 -4.34 -9.58 -11.57
N THR A 241 -3.10 -9.18 -11.81
CA THR A 241 -2.24 -9.82 -12.81
C THR A 241 -0.94 -10.28 -12.15
N PHE A 242 -0.58 -11.55 -12.38
CA PHE A 242 0.69 -12.10 -11.93
C PHE A 242 1.71 -12.10 -13.09
N GLY A 243 2.94 -11.70 -12.78
CA GLY A 243 4.08 -11.80 -13.68
C GLY A 243 4.37 -13.25 -14.10
N THR A 244 5.19 -13.43 -15.13
CA THR A 244 5.48 -14.73 -15.75
C THR A 244 6.57 -15.53 -15.02
N ALA A 245 6.97 -15.10 -13.83
CA ALA A 245 8.04 -15.74 -13.07
C ALA A 245 7.69 -17.17 -12.63
N THR A 246 8.66 -18.08 -12.74
CA THR A 246 8.54 -19.50 -12.34
C THR A 246 8.92 -19.71 -10.87
N ILE A 247 8.41 -18.87 -9.97
CA ILE A 247 8.76 -18.90 -8.54
C ILE A 247 7.49 -19.00 -7.70
N ALA A 248 7.55 -19.85 -6.67
CA ALA A 248 6.44 -20.11 -5.76
C ALA A 248 6.31 -18.98 -4.72
N SER A 249 5.52 -17.96 -5.00
CA SER A 249 5.11 -16.98 -3.99
C SER A 249 3.84 -17.40 -3.27
N LYS A 250 3.63 -16.85 -2.06
CA LYS A 250 2.38 -16.98 -1.32
C LYS A 250 1.49 -15.78 -1.64
N SER A 251 0.33 -16.01 -2.23
CA SER A 251 -0.69 -14.96 -2.40
C SER A 251 -2.00 -15.39 -1.77
N GLU A 252 -2.55 -14.55 -0.90
CA GLU A 252 -3.73 -14.86 -0.11
C GLU A 252 -4.72 -13.70 -0.12
N PHE A 253 -5.95 -13.98 -0.54
CA PHE A 253 -7.03 -13.00 -0.65
C PHE A 253 -8.19 -13.45 0.25
N ARG A 254 -8.60 -12.58 1.16
CA ARG A 254 -9.67 -12.82 2.13
C ARG A 254 -10.78 -11.79 1.98
N ASN A 255 -12.03 -12.24 1.94
CA ASN A 255 -13.21 -11.34 1.93
C ASN A 255 -13.15 -10.25 0.85
N CYS A 256 -12.57 -10.55 -0.32
CA CYS A 256 -12.40 -9.57 -1.39
C CYS A 256 -13.53 -9.68 -2.43
N ILE A 257 -13.79 -8.58 -3.13
CA ILE A 257 -14.61 -8.57 -4.35
C ILE A 257 -13.66 -8.38 -5.53
N MET A 258 -13.73 -9.26 -6.53
CA MET A 258 -12.93 -9.17 -7.75
C MET A 258 -13.86 -9.06 -8.96
N LYS A 259 -14.04 -7.85 -9.48
CA LYS A 259 -14.78 -7.60 -10.73
C LYS A 259 -13.82 -7.69 -11.90
N ASP A 260 -14.38 -8.10 -13.05
CA ASP A 260 -13.79 -8.14 -14.40
C ASP A 260 -12.35 -8.73 -14.54
N ASN A 261 -12.16 -9.65 -15.49
CA ASN A 261 -10.92 -10.40 -15.77
C ASN A 261 -10.30 -11.26 -14.65
N GLY A 262 -10.79 -11.17 -13.40
CA GLY A 262 -10.35 -12.05 -12.31
C GLY A 262 -8.84 -11.95 -12.06
N GLY A 263 -8.17 -13.10 -11.95
CA GLY A 263 -6.71 -13.19 -11.95
C GLY A 263 -6.21 -13.72 -13.29
N SER A 264 -5.23 -13.06 -13.90
CA SER A 264 -4.55 -13.57 -15.11
C SER A 264 -3.04 -13.66 -14.92
N GLY A 265 -2.40 -14.61 -15.60
CA GLY A 265 -0.95 -14.85 -15.53
C GLY A 265 -0.52 -15.86 -14.46
N GLY A 266 0.80 -16.00 -14.28
CA GLY A 266 1.42 -17.00 -13.39
C GLY A 266 1.99 -18.24 -14.12
N GLN A 267 2.85 -18.97 -13.42
CA GLN A 267 3.40 -20.28 -13.81
C GLN A 267 3.11 -21.31 -12.70
N ASP A 268 3.25 -22.60 -13.01
CA ASP A 268 2.83 -23.80 -12.25
C ASP A 268 3.20 -23.87 -10.75
N THR A 269 4.01 -22.95 -10.23
CA THR A 269 4.55 -22.99 -8.86
C THR A 269 3.90 -22.00 -7.89
N GLN A 270 3.07 -21.07 -8.33
CA GLN A 270 2.46 -20.05 -7.45
C GLN A 270 1.36 -20.64 -6.56
N VAL A 271 1.34 -20.29 -5.27
CA VAL A 271 0.29 -20.72 -4.33
C VAL A 271 -0.70 -19.57 -4.15
N LEU A 272 -1.88 -19.67 -4.77
CA LEU A 272 -3.00 -18.76 -4.56
C LEU A 272 -3.99 -19.36 -3.56
N ARG A 273 -4.31 -18.62 -2.50
CA ARG A 273 -5.40 -18.91 -1.56
C ARG A 273 -6.47 -17.84 -1.65
N VAL A 274 -7.69 -18.24 -1.98
CA VAL A 274 -8.86 -17.34 -2.05
C VAL A 274 -9.91 -17.79 -1.05
N ILE A 275 -10.18 -16.97 -0.04
CA ILE A 275 -11.04 -17.31 1.10
C ILE A 275 -12.17 -16.29 1.20
N GLY A 276 -13.41 -16.73 1.00
CA GLY A 276 -14.59 -15.87 1.14
C GLY A 276 -14.71 -14.75 0.11
N CYS A 277 -14.04 -14.86 -1.05
CA CYS A 277 -14.12 -13.87 -2.13
C CYS A 277 -15.25 -14.17 -3.12
N VAL A 278 -15.79 -13.12 -3.74
CA VAL A 278 -16.79 -13.21 -4.81
C VAL A 278 -16.29 -12.54 -6.08
N SER A 279 -16.67 -13.09 -7.24
CA SER A 279 -16.36 -12.48 -8.53
C SER A 279 -17.63 -12.09 -9.27
N LYS A 280 -17.57 -10.97 -9.98
CA LYS A 280 -18.68 -10.46 -10.79
C LYS A 280 -18.18 -10.25 -12.21
N THR A 281 -18.79 -10.95 -13.17
CA THR A 281 -18.57 -10.74 -14.61
C THR A 281 -19.89 -10.23 -15.20
N GLY A 282 -19.91 -8.97 -15.63
CA GLY A 282 -21.13 -8.31 -16.07
C GLY A 282 -22.19 -8.22 -14.96
N THR A 283 -23.40 -8.75 -15.20
CA THR A 283 -24.51 -8.72 -14.21
C THR A 283 -24.58 -9.95 -13.32
N THR A 284 -23.77 -10.98 -13.56
CA THR A 284 -23.85 -12.27 -12.85
C THR A 284 -22.77 -12.34 -11.78
N TRP A 285 -23.16 -12.72 -10.57
CA TRP A 285 -22.22 -13.04 -9.49
C TRP A 285 -21.92 -14.53 -9.52
N ALA A 286 -20.64 -14.88 -9.50
CA ALA A 286 -20.16 -16.23 -9.29
C ALA A 286 -19.29 -16.26 -8.03
N ALA A 287 -19.17 -17.42 -7.39
CA ALA A 287 -18.03 -17.62 -6.51
C ALA A 287 -16.76 -17.30 -7.32
N ALA A 288 -15.77 -16.60 -6.72
CA ALA A 288 -14.50 -16.31 -7.37
C ALA A 288 -13.73 -17.63 -7.56
N ALA A 289 -14.15 -18.43 -8.55
CA ALA A 289 -13.68 -19.79 -8.78
C ALA A 289 -12.88 -19.90 -10.09
N LEU A 290 -12.56 -18.79 -10.74
CA LEU A 290 -11.77 -18.78 -11.97
C LEU A 290 -10.66 -17.73 -11.84
N ALA A 291 -9.62 -18.07 -11.07
CA ALA A 291 -8.30 -17.70 -11.52
C ALA A 291 -7.92 -18.77 -12.55
N ASP A 292 -7.94 -18.39 -13.83
CA ASP A 292 -7.50 -19.26 -14.93
C ASP A 292 -5.97 -19.31 -14.90
N PHE A 293 -5.42 -20.06 -13.94
CA PHE A 293 -4.02 -20.43 -13.99
C PHE A 293 -3.88 -21.52 -15.04
N ALA A 294 -3.19 -21.19 -16.14
CA ALA A 294 -2.83 -22.16 -17.14
C ALA A 294 -2.10 -23.34 -16.47
N ASP A 295 -2.74 -24.50 -16.45
CA ASP A 295 -2.20 -25.81 -16.07
C ASP A 295 -1.49 -25.96 -14.69
N ASN A 296 -2.29 -26.18 -13.62
CA ASN A 296 -2.03 -26.98 -12.39
C ASN A 296 -1.98 -26.29 -11.01
N ALA A 297 -2.45 -27.04 -10.00
CA ALA A 297 -2.24 -26.95 -8.53
C ALA A 297 -2.69 -25.69 -7.76
N ALA A 298 -3.72 -24.97 -8.22
CA ALA A 298 -4.44 -24.08 -7.32
C ALA A 298 -5.21 -24.91 -6.25
N GLU A 299 -4.72 -24.96 -5.00
CA GLU A 299 -5.57 -25.28 -3.85
C GLU A 299 -6.51 -24.09 -3.60
N ALA A 300 -7.55 -23.97 -4.43
CA ALA A 300 -8.69 -23.12 -4.14
C ALA A 300 -9.48 -23.72 -2.98
N LEU A 301 -9.01 -23.50 -1.75
CA LEU A 301 -9.72 -23.93 -0.54
C LEU A 301 -10.89 -22.97 -0.28
N LEU A 302 -11.98 -23.19 -1.00
CA LEU A 302 -13.24 -22.46 -0.83
C LEU A 302 -13.90 -22.89 0.49
N SER A 303 -13.59 -22.18 1.57
CA SER A 303 -14.33 -22.29 2.82
C SER A 303 -15.47 -21.28 2.81
N PHE A 304 -16.71 -21.77 2.70
CA PHE A 304 -17.91 -20.99 3.01
C PHE A 304 -18.24 -21.22 4.50
N SER A 305 -18.19 -20.15 5.31
CA SER A 305 -18.73 -20.15 6.67
C SER A 305 -20.05 -19.39 6.71
#